data_AF-A0A496UID3-F1
#
_entry.id   AF-A0A496UID3-F1
#
_cell.length_a   1.000
_cell.length_b   1.000
_cell.length_c   1.000
_cell.angle_alpha   90.00
_cell.angle_beta   90.00
_cell.angle_gamma   90.00
#
_symmetry.space_group_name_H-M   'P 1'
#
loop_
_entity.id
_entity.type
_entity.pdbx_description
1 polymer ?
#
loop_
_entity_poly.entity_id
_entity_poly.type
_entity_poly.pdbx_seq_one_letter_code
_entity_poly.pdbx_strand_id
1 'polypeptide(L)'
;MKAELFCCGSKYLVNIFGTEEFIVNILRIVMTIIALLLAGAHYGRAGDTILKYLFVALPLLLLIRKKWSDMILAVSISITVPVWIHTTLNIIAVRKAAEIPWLRMAIILGGVALFSLIAAFITFRHIYRSRKAVDSKG
;
A
#
# COMPACT_ATOMS: atom_id res chain seq x y z
N MET A 1 -24.58 -3.53 -44.40
CA MET A 1 -25.06 -3.63 -43.00
C MET A 1 -23.98 -4.21 -42.07
N LYS A 2 -22.80 -3.57 -41.94
CA LYS A 2 -21.69 -4.02 -41.05
C LYS A 2 -20.96 -2.89 -40.29
N ALA A 3 -21.37 -1.63 -40.43
CA ALA A 3 -20.66 -0.49 -39.81
C ALA A 3 -21.07 -0.20 -38.35
N GLU A 4 -22.24 -0.67 -37.91
CA GLU A 4 -22.79 -0.34 -36.58
C GLU A 4 -22.17 -1.15 -35.41
N LEU A 5 -21.57 -2.32 -35.68
CA LEU A 5 -21.04 -3.21 -34.64
C LEU A 5 -19.70 -2.74 -34.03
N PHE A 6 -18.90 -1.96 -34.76
CA PHE A 6 -17.59 -1.50 -34.28
C PHE A 6 -17.70 -0.35 -33.25
N CYS A 7 -18.75 0.47 -33.33
CA CYS A 7 -18.94 1.60 -32.42
C CYS A 7 -19.41 1.16 -31.02
N CYS A 8 -20.14 0.05 -30.94
CA CYS A 8 -20.64 -0.50 -29.68
C CYS A 8 -19.48 -1.13 -28.87
N GLY A 9 -18.64 -1.96 -29.50
CA GLY A 9 -17.50 -2.62 -28.84
C GLY A 9 -16.40 -1.69 -28.32
N SER A 10 -16.16 -0.56 -28.98
CA SER A 10 -15.18 0.46 -28.55
C SER A 10 -15.58 1.12 -27.22
N LYS A 11 -16.87 1.42 -27.02
CA LYS A 11 -17.37 1.99 -25.76
C LYS A 11 -17.29 1.00 -24.59
N TYR A 12 -17.57 -0.29 -24.83
CA TYR A 12 -17.44 -1.31 -23.79
C TYR A 12 -15.99 -1.59 -23.41
N LEU A 13 -15.07 -1.62 -24.38
CA LEU A 13 -13.65 -1.78 -24.08
C LEU A 13 -13.10 -0.56 -23.33
N VAL A 14 -13.40 0.66 -23.75
CA VAL A 14 -12.97 1.88 -23.03
C VAL A 14 -13.58 1.95 -21.62
N ASN A 15 -14.83 1.52 -21.43
CA ASN A 15 -15.45 1.45 -20.10
C ASN A 15 -14.83 0.37 -19.21
N ILE A 16 -14.54 -0.83 -19.74
CA ILE A 16 -13.86 -1.91 -18.99
C ILE A 16 -12.43 -1.49 -18.60
N PHE A 17 -11.66 -0.92 -19.54
CA PHE A 17 -10.32 -0.41 -19.23
C PHE A 17 -10.36 0.77 -18.24
N GLY A 18 -11.40 1.62 -18.31
CA GLY A 18 -11.61 2.71 -17.35
C GLY A 18 -11.97 2.23 -15.94
N THR A 19 -12.79 1.18 -15.81
CA THR A 19 -13.19 0.63 -14.49
C THR A 19 -12.04 -0.09 -13.80
N GLU A 20 -11.23 -0.85 -14.53
CA GLU A 20 -10.08 -1.56 -13.96
C GLU A 20 -9.02 -0.58 -13.42
N GLU A 21 -8.71 0.49 -14.15
CA GLU A 21 -7.78 1.52 -13.68
C GLU A 21 -8.32 2.27 -12.45
N PHE A 22 -9.64 2.55 -12.43
CA PHE A 22 -10.29 3.18 -11.28
C PHE A 22 -10.23 2.30 -10.02
N ILE A 23 -10.55 1.00 -10.16
CA ILE A 23 -10.51 0.03 -9.05
C ILE A 23 -9.09 -0.10 -8.50
N VAL A 24 -8.08 -0.27 -9.37
CA VAL A 24 -6.67 -0.37 -8.94
C VAL A 24 -6.21 0.91 -8.24
N ASN A 25 -6.66 2.07 -8.71
CA ASN A 25 -6.31 3.34 -8.09
C ASN A 25 -6.95 3.51 -6.70
N ILE A 26 -8.24 3.16 -6.53
CA ILE A 26 -8.89 3.14 -5.21
C ILE A 26 -8.19 2.16 -4.30
N LEU A 27 -7.94 0.93 -4.78
CA LEU A 27 -7.27 -0.10 -4.01
C LEU A 27 -5.91 0.38 -3.51
N ARG A 28 -5.10 1.01 -4.38
CA ARG A 28 -3.83 1.64 -4.00
C ARG A 28 -4.02 2.64 -2.86
N ILE A 29 -4.94 3.60 -3.02
CA ILE A 29 -5.17 4.66 -2.04
C ILE A 29 -5.56 4.05 -0.68
N VAL A 30 -6.54 3.15 -0.68
CA VAL A 30 -7.04 2.51 0.55
C VAL A 30 -5.94 1.70 1.23
N MET A 31 -5.20 0.88 0.47
CA MET A 31 -4.12 0.07 1.02
C MET A 31 -2.99 0.93 1.59
N THR A 32 -2.62 2.01 0.90
CA THR A 32 -1.60 2.96 1.36
C THR A 32 -2.01 3.64 2.67
N ILE A 33 -3.26 4.12 2.77
CA ILE A 33 -3.77 4.74 3.99
C ILE A 33 -3.72 3.74 5.14
N ILE A 34 -4.27 2.54 4.95
CA ILE A 34 -4.31 1.52 6.01
C ILE A 34 -2.90 1.12 6.45
N ALA A 35 -1.97 0.90 5.52
CA ALA A 35 -0.60 0.51 5.84
C ALA A 35 0.12 1.57 6.70
N LEU A 36 -0.06 2.85 6.37
CA LEU A 36 0.52 3.97 7.12
C LEU A 36 -0.12 4.13 8.50
N LEU A 37 -1.44 3.99 8.61
CA LEU A 37 -2.13 4.06 9.89
C LEU A 37 -1.78 2.88 10.81
N LEU A 38 -1.62 1.68 10.27
CA LEU A 38 -1.13 0.52 11.03
C LEU A 38 0.27 0.77 11.58
N ALA A 39 1.17 1.35 10.77
CA ALA A 39 2.50 1.74 11.22
C ALA A 39 2.43 2.82 12.33
N GLY A 40 1.61 3.85 12.15
CA GLY A 40 1.37 4.87 13.17
C GLY A 40 0.86 4.28 14.49
N ALA A 41 -0.08 3.34 14.43
CA ALA A 41 -0.58 2.63 15.60
C ALA A 41 0.51 1.79 16.29
N HIS A 42 1.37 1.13 15.52
CA HIS A 42 2.51 0.37 16.06
C HIS A 42 3.50 1.28 16.79
N TYR A 43 3.94 2.38 16.16
CA TYR A 43 4.85 3.34 16.81
C TYR A 43 4.22 3.98 18.04
N GLY A 44 2.91 4.25 18.01
CA GLY A 44 2.17 4.69 19.18
C GLY A 44 2.19 3.68 20.32
N ARG A 45 2.02 2.38 20.02
CA ARG A 45 2.12 1.30 21.01
C ARG A 45 3.56 1.11 21.51
N ALA A 46 4.57 1.40 20.70
CA ALA A 46 5.98 1.36 21.07
C ALA A 46 6.44 2.58 21.89
N GLY A 47 5.57 3.58 22.10
CA GLY A 47 5.88 4.81 22.82
C GLY A 47 6.54 5.91 21.98
N ASP A 48 6.82 5.65 20.69
CA ASP A 48 7.40 6.63 19.78
C ASP A 48 6.34 7.59 19.27
N THR A 49 6.18 8.70 19.98
CA THR A 49 5.16 9.70 19.70
C THR A 49 5.45 10.47 18.41
N ILE A 50 6.72 10.67 18.06
CA ILE A 50 7.13 11.41 16.86
C ILE A 50 6.77 10.57 15.62
N LEU A 51 7.20 9.32 15.58
CA LEU A 51 6.91 8.43 14.46
C LEU A 51 5.41 8.12 14.35
N LYS A 52 4.70 8.00 15.47
CA LYS A 52 3.23 7.88 15.48
C LYS A 52 2.57 8.99 14.67
N TYR A 53 2.83 10.25 15.02
CA TYR A 53 2.18 11.38 14.35
C TYR A 53 2.68 11.56 12.91
N LEU A 54 3.97 11.30 12.65
CA LEU A 54 4.51 11.31 11.30
C LEU A 54 3.74 10.33 10.39
N PHE A 55 3.60 9.07 10.78
CA PHE A 55 2.91 8.06 9.98
C PHE A 55 1.40 8.29 9.87
N VAL A 56 0.76 8.90 10.88
CA VAL A 56 -0.64 9.33 10.80
C VAL A 56 -0.82 10.51 9.84
N ALA A 57 0.17 11.39 9.71
CA ALA A 57 0.11 12.54 8.80
C ALA A 57 0.47 12.20 7.35
N LEU A 58 1.30 11.16 7.12
CA LEU A 58 1.72 10.76 5.77
C LEU A 58 0.56 10.57 4.77
N PRO A 59 -0.59 9.95 5.11
CA PRO A 59 -1.74 9.86 4.21
C PRO A 59 -2.18 11.19 3.58
N LEU A 60 -1.95 12.34 4.22
CA LEU A 60 -2.28 13.66 3.68
C LEU A 60 -1.47 14.00 2.41
N LEU A 61 -0.30 13.38 2.21
CA LEU A 61 0.47 13.52 0.98
C LEU A 61 -0.31 13.03 -0.25
N LEU A 62 -1.28 12.11 -0.10
CA LEU A 62 -2.13 11.67 -1.21
C LEU A 62 -2.98 12.82 -1.81
N LEU A 63 -3.22 13.88 -1.04
CA LEU A 63 -3.87 15.09 -1.53
C LEU A 63 -2.98 15.88 -2.51
N ILE A 64 -1.66 15.73 -2.36
CA ILE A 64 -0.66 16.32 -3.26
C ILE A 64 -0.51 15.40 -4.47
N ARG A 65 -1.15 15.76 -5.58
CA ARG A 65 -1.12 15.03 -6.87
C ARG A 65 0.22 15.19 -7.60
N LYS A 66 1.33 14.84 -6.94
CA LYS A 66 2.69 14.94 -7.48
C LYS A 66 3.41 13.61 -7.31
N LYS A 67 4.28 13.28 -8.29
CA LYS A 67 5.05 12.02 -8.30
C LYS A 67 5.93 11.83 -7.06
N TRP A 68 6.49 12.91 -6.51
CA TRP A 68 7.34 12.83 -5.33
C TRP A 68 6.56 12.45 -4.06
N SER A 69 5.28 12.80 -3.99
CA SER A 69 4.39 12.41 -2.89
C SER A 69 4.20 10.89 -2.86
N ASP A 70 3.81 10.28 -3.99
CA ASP A 70 3.67 8.82 -4.08
C ASP A 70 4.98 8.10 -3.75
N MET A 71 6.13 8.68 -4.12
CA MET A 71 7.45 8.11 -3.83
C MET A 71 7.75 8.09 -2.33
N ILE A 72 7.48 9.18 -1.61
CA ILE A 72 7.62 9.23 -0.15
C ILE A 72 6.72 8.17 0.48
N LEU A 73 5.47 8.09 0.07
CA LEU A 73 4.52 7.11 0.61
C LEU A 73 4.98 5.67 0.41
N ALA A 74 5.43 5.33 -0.81
CA ALA A 74 5.93 4.01 -1.12
C ALA A 74 7.17 3.64 -0.28
N VAL A 75 8.14 4.56 -0.17
CA VAL A 75 9.35 4.36 0.63
C VAL A 75 9.02 4.22 2.12
N SER A 76 8.17 5.08 2.66
CA SER A 76 7.75 5.02 4.06
C SER A 76 7.09 3.69 4.39
N ILE A 77 6.19 3.18 3.53
CA ILE A 77 5.58 1.86 3.74
C ILE A 77 6.64 0.75 3.66
N SER A 78 7.55 0.79 2.68
CA SER A 78 8.61 -0.21 2.54
C SER A 78 9.51 -0.30 3.77
N ILE A 79 9.83 0.82 4.41
CA ILE A 79 10.63 0.85 5.65
C ILE A 79 9.90 0.14 6.80
N THR A 80 8.56 0.12 6.82
CA THR A 80 7.80 -0.55 7.89
C THR A 80 7.76 -2.07 7.75
N VAL A 81 7.97 -2.62 6.55
CA VAL A 81 7.97 -4.08 6.32
C VAL A 81 8.97 -4.83 7.22
N PRO A 82 10.27 -4.45 7.28
CA PRO A 82 11.20 -5.10 8.18
C PRO A 82 10.84 -4.89 9.66
N VAL A 83 10.19 -3.77 10.02
CA VAL A 83 9.69 -3.53 11.39
C VAL A 83 8.62 -4.55 11.77
N TRP A 84 7.69 -4.87 10.87
CA TRP A 84 6.68 -5.90 11.11
C TRP A 84 7.28 -7.29 11.23
N ILE A 85 8.26 -7.64 10.39
CA ILE A 85 8.98 -8.92 10.47
C ILE A 85 9.69 -9.02 11.82
N HIS A 86 10.46 -8.01 12.19
CA HIS A 86 11.18 -7.98 13.46
C HIS A 86 10.23 -8.09 14.66
N THR A 87 9.14 -7.32 14.65
CA THR A 87 8.11 -7.37 15.69
C THR A 87 7.49 -8.76 15.81
N THR A 88 7.19 -9.40 14.68
CA THR A 88 6.63 -10.75 14.63
C THR A 88 7.58 -11.76 15.26
N LEU A 89 8.85 -11.75 14.85
CA LEU A 89 9.88 -12.66 15.36
C LEU A 89 10.10 -12.47 16.86
N ASN A 90 10.17 -11.23 17.35
CA ASN A 90 10.33 -10.93 18.77
C ASN A 90 9.13 -11.46 19.58
N ILE A 91 7.90 -11.22 19.12
CA ILE A 91 6.70 -11.70 19.80
C ILE A 91 6.65 -13.23 19.83
N ILE A 92 7.04 -13.89 18.74
CA ILE A 92 7.15 -15.35 18.70
C ILE A 92 8.15 -15.83 19.75
N ALA A 93 9.35 -15.23 19.80
CA ALA A 93 10.40 -15.63 20.74
C ALA A 93 9.95 -15.48 22.21
N VAL A 94 9.42 -14.31 22.58
CA VAL A 94 8.95 -14.04 23.95
C VAL A 94 7.80 -14.98 24.35
N ARG A 95 6.85 -15.22 23.46
CA ARG A 95 5.69 -16.08 23.78
C ARG A 95 6.04 -17.55 23.83
N LYS A 96 6.97 -18.03 23.00
CA LYS A 96 7.52 -19.38 23.09
C LYS A 96 8.21 -19.60 24.43
N ALA A 97 9.06 -18.67 24.87
CA ALA A 97 9.74 -18.76 26.17
C ALA A 97 8.76 -18.75 27.36
N ALA A 98 7.59 -18.14 27.19
CA ALA A 98 6.54 -18.10 28.21
C ALA A 98 5.52 -19.26 28.10
N GLU A 99 5.69 -20.20 27.16
CA GLU A 99 4.75 -21.30 26.90
C GLU A 99 3.31 -20.82 26.58
N ILE A 100 3.18 -19.65 25.95
CA ILE A 100 1.89 -19.05 25.57
C ILE A 100 1.63 -19.25 24.07
N PRO A 101 0.36 -19.45 23.63
CA PRO A 101 0.03 -19.49 22.22
C PRO A 101 0.53 -18.25 21.45
N TRP A 102 1.31 -18.50 20.40
CA TRP A 102 1.96 -17.46 19.58
C TRP A 102 1.47 -17.45 18.13
N LEU A 103 0.95 -18.58 17.64
CA LEU A 103 0.61 -18.77 16.22
C LEU A 103 -0.40 -17.74 15.70
N ARG A 104 -1.44 -17.44 16.49
CA ARG A 104 -2.46 -16.44 16.11
C ARG A 104 -1.83 -15.06 15.87
N MET A 105 -0.94 -14.62 16.75
CA MET A 105 -0.25 -13.33 16.61
C MET A 105 0.73 -13.33 15.42
N ALA A 106 1.43 -14.45 15.21
CA ALA A 106 2.32 -14.61 14.07
C ALA A 106 1.60 -14.49 12.72
N ILE A 107 0.43 -15.12 12.59
CA ILE A 107 -0.39 -15.05 11.38
C ILE A 107 -0.88 -13.61 11.15
N ILE A 108 -1.36 -12.93 12.19
CA ILE A 108 -1.85 -11.55 12.07
C ILE A 108 -0.72 -10.60 11.65
N LEU A 109 0.40 -10.60 12.38
CA LEU A 109 1.49 -9.66 12.12
C LEU A 109 2.27 -9.99 10.85
N GLY A 110 2.43 -11.28 10.52
CA GLY A 110 2.94 -11.70 9.23
C GLY A 110 2.02 -11.26 8.08
N GLY A 111 0.70 -11.34 8.27
CA GLY A 111 -0.29 -10.80 7.36
C GLY A 111 -0.17 -9.28 7.19
N VAL A 112 0.05 -8.53 8.27
CA VAL A 112 0.31 -7.08 8.22
C VAL A 112 1.60 -6.78 7.43
N ALA A 113 2.67 -7.54 7.65
CA ALA A 113 3.92 -7.38 6.91
C ALA A 113 3.71 -7.58 5.40
N LEU A 114 3.01 -8.65 5.02
CA LEU A 114 2.69 -8.96 3.63
C LEU A 114 1.77 -7.88 3.02
N PHE A 115 0.76 -7.45 3.77
CA PHE A 115 -0.15 -6.38 3.35
C PHE A 115 0.62 -5.08 3.06
N SER A 116 1.51 -4.65 3.96
CA SER A 116 2.36 -3.48 3.76
C SER A 116 3.28 -3.63 2.55
N LEU A 117 3.85 -4.82 2.33
CA LEU A 117 4.67 -5.10 1.16
C LEU A 117 3.87 -4.96 -0.15
N ILE A 118 2.65 -5.49 -0.20
CA ILE A 118 1.76 -5.37 -1.36
C ILE A 118 1.37 -3.91 -1.58
N ALA A 119 1.02 -3.17 -0.52
CA ALA A 119 0.67 -1.74 -0.61
C ALA A 119 1.82 -0.90 -1.19
N ALA A 120 3.05 -1.13 -0.71
CA ALA A 120 4.25 -0.50 -1.26
C ALA A 120 4.46 -0.85 -2.74
N PHE A 121 4.36 -2.14 -3.08
CA PHE A 121 4.53 -2.62 -4.45
C PHE A 121 3.54 -2.00 -5.44
N ILE A 122 2.25 -1.94 -5.09
CA ILE A 122 1.21 -1.31 -5.93
C ILE A 122 1.50 0.18 -6.10
N THR A 123 1.95 0.86 -5.05
CA THR A 123 2.30 2.29 -5.10
C THR A 123 3.52 2.53 -6.00
N PHE A 124 4.59 1.75 -5.87
CA PHE A 124 5.75 1.82 -6.77
C PHE A 124 5.38 1.54 -8.22
N ARG A 125 4.53 0.54 -8.46
CA ARG A 125 4.03 0.21 -9.81
C ARG A 125 3.29 1.39 -10.43
N HIS A 126 2.49 2.12 -9.65
CA HIS A 126 1.81 3.32 -10.12
C HIS A 126 2.82 4.40 -10.55
N ILE A 127 3.84 4.66 -9.74
CA ILE A 127 4.89 5.65 -10.06
C ILE A 127 5.61 5.28 -11.37
N TYR A 128 5.98 4.01 -11.52
CA TYR A 128 6.68 3.52 -12.71
C TYR A 128 5.83 3.66 -13.98
N ARG A 129 4.55 3.27 -13.93
CA ARG A 129 3.64 3.41 -15.07
C ARG A 129 3.42 4.88 -15.44
N SER A 130 3.29 5.76 -14.43
CA SER A 130 3.17 7.21 -14.61
C SER A 130 4.46 7.89 -15.14
N ARG A 131 5.62 7.25 -15.05
CA ARG A 131 6.87 7.72 -15.70
C ARG A 131 6.90 7.33 -17.17
N LYS A 132 6.71 6.04 -17.47
CA LYS A 132 6.70 5.54 -18.87
C LYS A 132 5.73 6.29 -19.77
N ALA A 133 4.53 6.62 -19.27
CA ALA A 133 3.53 7.34 -20.05
C ALA A 133 3.88 8.81 -20.36
N VAL A 134 4.81 9.41 -19.60
CA VAL A 134 5.34 10.75 -19.87
C VAL A 134 6.49 10.66 -20.86
N ASP A 135 7.39 9.70 -20.68
CA ASP A 135 8.56 9.52 -21.55
C ASP A 135 8.15 9.14 -22.99
N SER A 136 7.02 8.47 -23.18
CA SER A 136 6.50 8.11 -24.51
C SER A 136 5.86 9.26 -25.29
N LYS A 137 5.70 10.44 -24.68
CA LYS A 137 5.05 11.62 -25.29
C LYS A 137 6.04 12.73 -25.68
N GLY A 138 7.30 12.61 -25.26
CA GLY A 138 8.39 13.49 -25.66
C GLY A 138 9.18 12.87 -26.81
#